data_AF-A0A7Y3XCJ9-F1
#
_entry.id   AF-A0A7Y3XCJ9-F1
#
_cell.length_a   1.000
_cell.length_b   1.000
_cell.length_c   1.000
_cell.angle_alpha   90.00
_cell.angle_beta   90.00
_cell.angle_gamma   90.00
#
_symmetry.space_group_name_H-M   'P 1'
#
loop_
_entity.id
_entity.type
_entity.pdbx_description
1 polymer ?
#
loop_
_entity_poly.entity_id
_entity_poly.type
_entity_poly.pdbx_seq_one_letter_code
_entity_poly.pdbx_strand_id
1 'polypeptide(L)'
;MERAREVTRRNGYYNFDFIRSADDMVILIHGHPKEDGLIQKVQKRLKEELDKLQVQLNREKTKVVNLKGGGCFSFLGFEFRLTRNREGKTYVSKTPRKKKRQEIGKKIKAALKANWNKPLREVIQTVNAIIRGWVNYFGIGNSNSTFNKVRNYLEMKVRKFIMRRKKLKGFGWKRWSREEIYGKWGLFNDYRIRYVYSKANPSR
;
A
#
# COMPACT_ATOMS: atom_id res chain seq x y z
N MET A 1 3.18 -17.84 20.44
CA MET A 1 3.70 -16.53 19.95
C MET A 1 3.25 -15.37 20.83
N GLU A 2 2.00 -15.34 21.30
CA GLU A 2 1.52 -14.30 22.24
C GLU A 2 2.30 -14.27 23.56
N ARG A 3 2.52 -15.42 24.21
CA ARG A 3 3.42 -15.53 25.38
C ARG A 3 4.85 -15.05 25.09
N ALA A 4 5.37 -15.20 23.86
CA ALA A 4 6.72 -14.75 23.52
C ALA A 4 6.82 -13.22 23.43
N ARG A 5 5.73 -12.54 23.04
CA ARG A 5 5.62 -11.07 23.02
C ARG A 5 5.62 -10.48 24.44
N GLU A 6 4.96 -11.13 25.38
CA GLU A 6 4.94 -10.70 26.79
C GLU A 6 6.29 -10.93 27.48
N VAL A 7 6.93 -12.08 27.24
CA VAL A 7 8.20 -12.46 27.88
C VAL A 7 9.41 -11.67 27.36
N THR A 8 9.34 -11.15 26.13
CA THR A 8 10.42 -10.32 25.54
C THR A 8 10.26 -8.82 25.82
N ARG A 9 9.33 -8.44 26.70
CA ARG A 9 9.19 -7.07 27.17
C ARG A 9 10.35 -6.72 28.10
N ARG A 10 11.23 -5.80 27.68
CA ARG A 10 12.34 -5.27 28.49
C ARG A 10 12.32 -3.75 28.46
N ASN A 11 12.45 -3.11 29.62
CA ASN A 11 12.47 -1.64 29.78
C ASN A 11 11.32 -0.89 29.05
N GLY A 12 10.12 -1.45 29.06
CA GLY A 12 8.93 -0.81 28.46
C GLY A 12 8.77 -0.97 26.94
N TYR A 13 9.71 -1.63 26.24
CA TYR A 13 9.63 -1.89 24.80
C TYR A 13 9.45 -3.39 24.49
N TYR A 14 8.73 -3.69 23.41
CA TYR A 14 8.63 -5.04 22.86
C TYR A 14 9.86 -5.30 21.98
N ASN A 15 10.76 -6.19 22.40
CA ASN A 15 11.89 -6.61 21.57
C ASN A 15 11.46 -7.51 20.41
N PHE A 16 10.22 -7.98 20.45
CA PHE A 16 9.58 -8.86 19.50
C PHE A 16 8.10 -8.49 19.36
N ASP A 17 7.64 -8.32 18.13
CA ASP A 17 6.21 -8.21 17.81
C ASP A 17 5.89 -9.08 16.59
N PHE A 18 4.64 -9.52 16.46
CA PHE A 18 4.22 -10.26 15.28
C PHE A 18 2.81 -9.83 14.86
N ILE A 19 2.61 -9.78 13.55
CA ILE A 19 1.34 -9.41 12.94
C ILE A 19 1.01 -10.50 11.93
N ARG A 20 -0.17 -11.12 12.06
CA ARG A 20 -0.68 -12.14 11.14
C ARG A 20 -1.95 -11.65 10.45
N SER A 21 -2.07 -11.92 9.17
CA SER A 21 -3.30 -11.74 8.39
C SER A 21 -3.48 -12.93 7.47
N ALA A 22 -4.48 -13.76 7.75
CA ALA A 22 -4.64 -15.09 7.13
C ALA A 22 -3.29 -15.84 7.11
N ASP A 23 -2.78 -16.18 5.93
CA ASP A 23 -1.55 -16.96 5.75
C ASP A 23 -0.27 -16.11 5.78
N ASP A 24 -0.39 -14.77 5.64
CA ASP A 24 0.74 -13.87 5.66
C ASP A 24 1.06 -13.43 7.11
N MET A 25 2.33 -13.56 7.50
CA MET A 25 2.81 -13.12 8.81
C MET A 25 4.07 -12.28 8.68
N VAL A 26 4.17 -11.25 9.52
CA VAL A 26 5.39 -10.44 9.70
C VAL A 26 5.80 -10.52 11.16
N ILE A 27 7.07 -10.82 11.37
CA ILE A 27 7.69 -10.79 12.70
C ILE A 27 8.67 -9.63 12.73
N LEU A 28 8.52 -8.76 13.72
CA LEU A 28 9.35 -7.58 13.95
C LEU A 28 10.25 -7.86 15.13
N ILE A 29 11.56 -7.70 14.93
CA ILE A 29 12.57 -7.83 15.98
C ILE A 29 13.30 -6.50 16.10
N HIS A 30 13.55 -6.07 17.34
CA HIS A 30 14.29 -4.84 17.59
C HIS A 30 15.74 -4.99 17.11
N GLY A 31 16.21 -4.08 16.27
CA GLY A 31 17.56 -4.16 15.66
C GLY A 31 18.69 -3.69 16.58
N HIS A 32 18.71 -4.14 17.84
CA HIS A 32 19.81 -3.92 18.77
C HIS A 32 20.76 -5.13 18.73
N PRO A 33 22.10 -4.98 18.74
CA PRO A 33 23.03 -6.12 18.59
C PRO A 33 22.81 -7.26 19.59
N LYS A 34 22.39 -6.93 20.82
CA LYS A 34 22.02 -7.92 21.85
C LYS A 34 20.89 -8.89 21.44
N GLU A 35 20.11 -8.54 20.42
CA GLU A 35 18.96 -9.32 19.93
C GLU A 35 19.30 -10.13 18.66
N ASP A 36 20.55 -10.12 18.17
CA ASP A 36 20.93 -10.85 16.95
C ASP A 36 20.69 -12.37 17.07
N GLY A 37 20.90 -12.93 18.26
CA GLY A 37 20.56 -14.33 18.57
C GLY A 37 19.05 -14.61 18.63
N LEU A 38 18.21 -13.57 18.77
CA LEU A 38 16.75 -13.73 18.82
C LEU A 38 16.19 -14.14 17.46
N ILE A 39 16.77 -13.65 16.36
CA ILE A 39 16.37 -14.03 14.99
C ILE A 39 16.45 -15.54 14.81
N GLN A 40 17.57 -16.15 15.20
CA GLN A 40 17.80 -17.58 15.08
C GLN A 40 16.84 -18.39 15.97
N LYS A 41 16.61 -17.94 17.21
CA LYS A 41 15.64 -18.57 18.13
C LYS A 41 14.22 -18.52 17.58
N VAL A 42 13.81 -17.38 17.02
CA VAL A 42 12.49 -17.20 16.41
C VAL A 42 12.33 -18.09 15.18
N GLN A 43 13.34 -18.16 14.31
CA GLN A 43 13.30 -19.04 13.14
C GLN A 43 13.20 -20.52 13.54
N LYS A 44 14.00 -20.96 14.52
CA LYS A 44 13.93 -22.31 15.06
C LYS A 44 12.54 -22.61 15.61
N ARG A 45 12.01 -21.73 16.46
CA ARG A 45 10.69 -21.94 17.06
C ARG A 45 9.57 -21.92 16.03
N LEU A 46 9.63 -21.02 15.05
CA LEU A 46 8.63 -20.95 13.99
C LEU A 46 8.62 -22.24 13.17
N LYS A 47 9.79 -22.80 12.87
CA LYS A 47 9.91 -24.08 12.18
C LYS A 47 9.28 -25.21 13.02
N GLU A 48 9.63 -25.32 14.30
CA GLU A 48 9.07 -26.34 15.20
C GLU A 48 7.53 -26.30 15.27
N GLU A 49 6.93 -25.10 15.33
CA GLU A 49 5.46 -24.98 15.38
C GLU A 49 4.79 -25.28 14.03
N LEU A 50 5.43 -24.91 12.91
CA LEU A 50 4.92 -25.20 11.57
C LEU A 50 5.01 -26.70 11.24
N ASP A 51 6.08 -27.37 11.68
CA ASP A 51 6.28 -28.80 11.50
C ASP A 51 5.17 -29.60 12.23
N LYS A 52 4.75 -29.17 13.43
CA LYS A 52 3.60 -29.78 14.15
C LYS A 52 2.29 -29.67 13.39
N LEU A 53 2.10 -28.56 12.67
CA LEU A 53 0.92 -28.31 11.85
C LEU A 53 1.04 -28.94 10.46
N GLN A 54 2.15 -29.64 10.16
CA GLN A 54 2.47 -30.20 8.85
C GLN A 54 2.45 -29.15 7.73
N VAL A 55 2.70 -27.88 8.06
CA VAL A 55 2.74 -26.77 7.11
C VAL A 55 4.18 -26.45 6.77
N GLN A 56 4.54 -26.50 5.49
CA GLN A 56 5.87 -26.10 5.07
C GLN A 56 5.97 -24.59 4.84
N LEU A 57 7.03 -24.01 5.39
CA LEU A 57 7.35 -22.61 5.18
C LEU A 57 7.86 -22.40 3.74
N ASN A 58 7.20 -21.52 2.99
CA ASN A 58 7.66 -21.15 1.66
C ASN A 58 8.98 -20.37 1.76
N ARG A 59 10.10 -21.06 1.51
CA ARG A 59 11.46 -20.51 1.62
C ARG A 59 11.75 -19.41 0.62
N GLU A 60 11.09 -19.41 -0.53
CA GLU A 60 11.25 -18.34 -1.53
C GLU A 60 10.59 -17.02 -1.08
N LYS A 61 9.48 -17.13 -0.35
CA LYS A 61 8.72 -15.99 0.16
C LYS A 61 9.23 -15.48 1.51
N THR A 62 9.78 -16.35 2.34
CA THR A 62 10.23 -15.99 3.68
C THR A 62 11.62 -15.38 3.64
N LYS A 63 11.75 -14.13 4.08
CA LYS A 63 13.02 -13.40 4.06
C LYS A 63 13.20 -12.64 5.36
N VAL A 64 14.41 -12.69 5.91
CA VAL A 64 14.83 -11.78 6.98
C VAL A 64 15.33 -10.50 6.33
N VAL A 65 14.79 -9.36 6.76
CA VAL A 65 15.10 -8.05 6.16
C VAL A 65 15.54 -7.08 7.24
N ASN A 66 16.74 -6.53 7.10
CA ASN A 66 17.22 -5.44 7.94
C ASN A 66 16.80 -4.08 7.36
N LEU A 67 15.86 -3.40 8.02
CA LEU A 67 15.40 -2.07 7.60
C LEU A 67 16.46 -0.96 7.80
N LYS A 68 17.34 -1.07 8.82
CA LYS A 68 18.43 -0.11 9.04
C LYS A 68 19.48 -0.20 7.93
N GLY A 69 19.70 -1.40 7.40
CA GLY A 69 20.57 -1.65 6.24
C GLY A 69 19.95 -1.29 4.88
N GLY A 70 18.84 -0.52 4.86
CA GLY A 70 18.19 -0.10 3.62
C GLY A 70 17.25 -1.15 3.00
N GLY A 71 17.00 -2.26 3.69
CA GLY A 71 16.04 -3.28 3.28
C GLY A 71 14.59 -2.78 3.27
N CYS A 72 13.72 -3.53 2.59
CA CYS A 72 12.29 -3.29 2.59
C CYS A 72 11.53 -4.63 2.54
N PHE A 73 10.31 -4.65 3.05
CA PHE A 73 9.43 -5.83 2.97
C PHE A 73 8.03 -5.42 2.52
N SER A 74 7.27 -6.39 2.02
CA SER A 74 5.91 -6.18 1.55
C SER A 74 4.90 -6.91 2.44
N PHE A 75 3.82 -6.24 2.81
CA PHE A 75 2.73 -6.82 3.60
C PHE A 75 1.41 -6.13 3.27
N LEU A 76 0.32 -6.91 3.09
CA LEU A 76 -1.03 -6.41 2.78
C LEU A 76 -1.11 -5.39 1.62
N GLY A 77 -0.26 -5.57 0.61
CA GLY A 77 -0.21 -4.68 -0.56
C GLY A 77 0.58 -3.37 -0.36
N PHE A 78 1.16 -3.17 0.83
CA PHE A 78 2.10 -2.10 1.12
C PHE A 78 3.55 -2.59 1.06
N GLU A 79 4.46 -1.65 0.82
CA GLU A 79 5.89 -1.79 0.99
C GLU A 79 6.32 -0.92 2.18
N PHE A 80 7.08 -1.53 3.08
CA PHE A 80 7.60 -0.92 4.29
C PHE A 80 9.11 -0.73 4.16
N ARG A 81 9.58 0.48 4.45
CA ARG A 81 10.99 0.87 4.36
C ARG A 81 11.31 1.93 5.40
N LEU A 82 12.51 1.91 5.96
CA LEU A 82 13.01 3.00 6.79
C LEU A 82 13.45 4.18 5.89
N THR A 83 12.97 5.38 6.15
CA THR A 83 13.24 6.58 5.33
C THR A 83 13.43 7.79 6.23
N ARG A 84 14.12 8.82 5.73
CA ARG A 84 14.28 10.10 6.42
C ARG A 84 13.31 11.14 5.86
N ASN A 85 12.72 11.94 6.74
CA ASN A 85 11.94 13.10 6.31
C ASN A 85 12.89 14.26 5.95
N ARG A 86 12.32 15.40 5.53
CA ARG A 86 13.09 16.60 5.17
C ARG A 86 13.88 17.18 6.36
N GLU A 87 13.43 16.92 7.58
CA GLU A 87 14.05 17.35 8.84
C GLU A 87 15.12 16.35 9.35
N GLY A 88 15.43 15.31 8.57
CA GLY A 88 16.40 14.27 8.95
C GLY A 88 15.86 13.20 9.92
N LYS A 89 14.63 13.33 10.41
CA LYS A 89 13.99 12.34 11.28
C LYS A 89 13.69 11.05 10.52
N THR A 90 14.14 9.94 11.09
CA THR A 90 13.92 8.60 10.54
C THR A 90 12.53 8.09 10.91
N TYR A 91 11.81 7.54 9.93
CA TYR A 91 10.47 6.97 10.11
C TYR A 91 10.26 5.75 9.20
N VAL A 92 9.27 4.92 9.51
CA VAL A 92 8.85 3.80 8.65
C VAL A 92 7.86 4.32 7.61
N SER A 93 8.30 4.39 6.36
CA SER A 93 7.46 4.71 5.22
C SER A 93 6.59 3.51 4.84
N LYS A 94 5.30 3.78 4.61
CA LYS A 94 4.30 2.79 4.19
C LYS A 94 3.71 3.24 2.86
N THR A 95 4.03 2.53 1.77
CA THR A 95 3.60 2.94 0.42
C THR A 95 2.91 1.80 -0.33
N PRO A 96 1.88 2.06 -1.15
CA PRO A 96 1.27 1.01 -1.95
C PRO A 96 2.28 0.45 -2.97
N ARG A 97 2.35 -0.87 -3.08
CA ARG A 97 3.29 -1.53 -3.99
C ARG A 97 3.09 -1.11 -5.45
N LYS A 98 4.18 -1.06 -6.21
CA LYS A 98 4.16 -0.80 -7.67
C LYS A 98 3.17 -1.72 -8.40
N LYS A 99 3.11 -3.00 -8.02
CA LYS A 99 2.17 -3.98 -8.60
C LYS A 99 0.71 -3.56 -8.39
N LYS A 100 0.33 -3.09 -7.19
CA LYS A 100 -1.02 -2.61 -6.89
C LYS A 100 -1.40 -1.36 -7.69
N ARG A 101 -0.44 -0.46 -7.93
CA ARG A 101 -0.62 0.69 -8.84
C ARG A 101 -0.87 0.24 -10.30
N GLN A 102 -0.16 -0.79 -10.77
CA GLN A 102 -0.38 -1.32 -12.12
C GLN A 102 -1.73 -2.03 -12.24
N GLU A 103 -2.12 -2.81 -11.23
CA GLU A 103 -3.42 -3.49 -11.15
C GLU A 103 -4.57 -2.48 -11.26
N ILE A 104 -4.55 -1.38 -10.48
CA ILE A 104 -5.60 -0.36 -10.57
C ILE A 104 -5.62 0.33 -11.95
N GLY A 105 -4.46 0.61 -12.54
CA GLY A 105 -4.37 1.15 -13.90
C GLY A 105 -4.98 0.23 -14.95
N LYS A 106 -4.75 -1.09 -14.83
CA LYS A 106 -5.38 -2.11 -15.70
C LYS A 106 -6.90 -2.14 -15.50
N LYS A 107 -7.38 -2.10 -14.25
CA LYS A 107 -8.82 -2.04 -13.93
C LYS A 107 -9.50 -0.82 -14.54
N ILE A 108 -8.91 0.37 -14.44
CA ILE A 108 -9.42 1.60 -15.07
C ILE A 108 -9.52 1.41 -16.59
N LYS A 109 -8.46 0.92 -17.25
CA LYS A 109 -8.45 0.71 -18.71
C LYS A 109 -9.54 -0.28 -19.12
N ALA A 110 -9.69 -1.38 -18.38
CA ALA A 110 -10.71 -2.39 -18.65
C ALA A 110 -12.13 -1.82 -18.48
N ALA A 111 -12.38 -1.09 -17.39
CA ALA A 111 -13.68 -0.45 -17.14
C ALA A 111 -14.06 0.55 -18.24
N LEU A 112 -13.12 1.38 -18.70
CA LEU A 112 -13.36 2.30 -19.81
C LEU A 112 -13.67 1.53 -21.11
N LYS A 113 -12.94 0.46 -21.41
CA LYS A 113 -13.19 -0.36 -22.61
C LYS A 113 -14.56 -1.04 -22.57
N ALA A 114 -14.91 -1.64 -21.43
CA ALA A 114 -16.17 -2.37 -21.26
C ALA A 114 -17.40 -1.44 -21.37
N ASN A 115 -17.27 -0.17 -21.00
CA ASN A 115 -18.36 0.81 -21.04
C ASN A 115 -18.27 1.74 -22.27
N TRP A 116 -17.66 1.29 -23.37
CA TRP A 116 -17.43 2.12 -24.57
C TRP A 116 -18.70 2.77 -25.13
N ASN A 117 -19.79 2.00 -25.21
CA ASN A 117 -21.07 2.44 -25.78
C ASN A 117 -22.00 3.11 -24.77
N LYS A 118 -21.65 3.12 -23.48
CA LYS A 118 -22.55 3.65 -22.43
C LYS A 118 -22.54 5.17 -22.36
N PRO A 119 -23.57 5.81 -21.77
CA PRO A 119 -23.54 7.23 -21.45
C PRO A 119 -22.31 7.61 -20.60
N LEU A 120 -21.74 8.79 -20.83
CA LEU A 120 -20.51 9.22 -20.13
C LEU A 120 -20.69 9.19 -18.60
N ARG A 121 -21.86 9.60 -18.10
CA ARG A 121 -22.18 9.59 -16.67
C ARG A 121 -21.97 8.21 -16.03
N GLU A 122 -22.48 7.14 -16.66
CA GLU A 122 -22.34 5.77 -16.17
C GLU A 122 -20.89 5.28 -16.23
N VAL A 123 -20.16 5.65 -17.28
CA VAL A 123 -18.73 5.34 -17.41
C VAL A 123 -17.96 5.95 -16.23
N ILE A 124 -18.21 7.24 -15.95
CA ILE A 124 -17.55 7.95 -14.84
C ILE A 124 -17.94 7.35 -13.49
N GLN A 125 -19.21 7.01 -13.26
CA GLN A 125 -19.65 6.35 -12.03
C GLN A 125 -18.92 5.02 -11.81
N THR A 126 -18.80 4.19 -12.85
CA THR A 126 -18.09 2.91 -12.78
C THR A 126 -16.62 3.10 -12.40
N VAL A 127 -15.96 4.05 -13.04
CA VAL A 127 -14.55 4.34 -12.77
C VAL A 127 -14.35 4.95 -11.37
N ASN A 128 -15.27 5.83 -10.95
CA ASN A 128 -15.25 6.42 -9.62
C ASN A 128 -15.39 5.38 -8.52
N ALA A 129 -16.26 4.38 -8.68
CA ALA A 129 -16.41 3.30 -7.70
C ALA A 129 -15.10 2.52 -7.50
N ILE A 130 -14.41 2.19 -8.60
CA ILE A 130 -13.10 1.52 -8.59
C ILE A 130 -12.06 2.34 -7.84
N ILE A 131 -11.97 3.64 -8.14
CA ILE A 131 -10.96 4.53 -7.56
C ILE A 131 -11.25 4.83 -6.10
N ARG A 132 -12.52 5.06 -5.75
CA ARG A 132 -12.95 5.30 -4.38
C ARG A 132 -12.59 4.12 -3.48
N GLY A 133 -12.88 2.89 -3.90
CA GLY A 133 -12.49 1.70 -3.13
C GLY A 133 -10.98 1.58 -2.95
N TRP A 134 -10.21 1.88 -4.00
CA TRP A 134 -8.75 1.84 -3.96
C TRP A 134 -8.16 2.91 -3.03
N VAL A 135 -8.67 4.13 -3.08
CA VAL A 135 -8.25 5.23 -2.18
C VAL A 135 -8.64 4.94 -0.74
N ASN A 136 -9.84 4.39 -0.50
CA ASN A 136 -10.25 4.02 0.85
C ASN A 136 -9.30 3.01 1.49
N TYR A 137 -8.86 2.01 0.74
CA TYR A 137 -7.92 0.99 1.22
C TYR A 137 -6.49 1.54 1.41
N PHE A 138 -5.95 2.23 0.39
CA PHE A 138 -4.55 2.69 0.40
C PHE A 138 -4.35 4.08 1.02
N GLY A 139 -5.42 4.73 1.47
CA GLY A 139 -5.43 6.09 2.01
C GLY A 139 -4.87 6.18 3.42
N ILE A 140 -3.75 5.50 3.68
CA ILE A 140 -3.07 5.41 4.96
C ILE A 140 -1.58 5.71 4.72
N GLY A 141 -0.96 6.50 5.61
CA GLY A 141 0.50 6.67 5.64
C GLY A 141 1.05 7.51 4.48
N ASN A 142 1.99 6.98 3.70
CA ASN A 142 2.82 7.76 2.76
C ASN A 142 2.37 7.62 1.30
N SER A 143 1.07 7.46 1.06
CA SER A 143 0.51 7.16 -0.27
C SER A 143 0.41 8.33 -1.26
N ASN A 144 0.75 9.57 -0.86
CA ASN A 144 0.46 10.79 -1.63
C ASN A 144 1.07 10.76 -3.04
N SER A 145 2.34 10.38 -3.15
CA SER A 145 3.03 10.26 -4.43
C SER A 145 2.36 9.23 -5.34
N THR A 146 1.91 8.10 -4.79
CA THR A 146 1.22 7.06 -5.53
C THR A 146 -0.17 7.54 -5.97
N PHE A 147 -0.89 8.26 -5.11
CA PHE A 147 -2.22 8.80 -5.41
C PHE A 147 -2.15 9.83 -6.55
N ASN A 148 -1.16 10.71 -6.56
CA ASN A 148 -0.95 11.66 -7.66
C ASN A 148 -0.68 10.93 -8.99
N LYS A 149 0.13 9.86 -8.97
CA LYS A 149 0.37 9.03 -10.16
C LYS A 149 -0.92 8.37 -10.68
N VAL A 150 -1.76 7.86 -9.77
CA VAL A 150 -3.05 7.25 -10.14
C VAL A 150 -4.02 8.29 -10.68
N ARG A 151 -4.11 9.48 -10.05
CA ARG A 151 -4.94 10.60 -10.50
C ARG A 151 -4.57 11.06 -11.91
N ASN A 152 -3.29 11.32 -12.15
CA ASN A 152 -2.81 11.74 -13.47
C ASN A 152 -3.08 10.68 -14.55
N TYR A 153 -2.89 9.41 -14.21
CA TYR A 153 -3.20 8.31 -15.13
C TYR A 153 -4.70 8.21 -15.42
N LEU A 154 -5.54 8.34 -14.39
CA LEU A 154 -6.99 8.33 -14.50
C LEU A 154 -7.48 9.46 -15.41
N GLU A 155 -7.06 10.70 -15.14
CA GLU A 155 -7.40 11.88 -15.96
C GLU A 155 -7.02 11.66 -17.42
N MET A 156 -5.77 11.24 -17.67
CA MET A 156 -5.28 10.97 -19.02
C MET A 156 -6.15 9.93 -19.73
N LYS A 157 -6.56 8.85 -19.05
CA LYS A 157 -7.35 7.78 -19.64
C LYS A 157 -8.78 8.20 -19.93
N VAL A 158 -9.43 8.94 -19.03
CA VAL A 158 -10.78 9.46 -19.22
C VAL A 158 -10.81 10.47 -20.37
N ARG A 159 -9.86 11.43 -20.40
CA ARG A 159 -9.75 12.39 -21.51
C ARG A 159 -9.55 11.66 -22.84
N LYS A 160 -8.62 10.70 -22.89
CA LYS A 160 -8.36 9.92 -24.11
C LYS A 160 -9.57 9.09 -24.55
N PHE A 161 -10.34 8.54 -23.62
CA PHE A 161 -11.58 7.82 -23.91
C PHE A 161 -12.59 8.72 -24.62
N ILE A 162 -12.82 9.93 -24.10
CA ILE A 162 -13.77 10.89 -24.68
C ILE A 162 -13.28 11.42 -26.03
N MET A 163 -11.99 11.73 -26.16
CA MET A 163 -11.40 12.17 -27.43
C MET A 163 -11.64 11.12 -28.52
N ARG A 164 -11.43 9.83 -28.21
CA ARG A 164 -11.69 8.74 -29.17
C ARG A 164 -13.17 8.61 -29.52
N ARG A 165 -14.09 8.70 -28.54
CA ARG A 165 -15.54 8.65 -28.82
C ARG A 165 -16.01 9.79 -29.71
N LYS A 166 -15.41 10.98 -29.56
CA LYS A 166 -15.68 12.15 -30.41
C LYS A 166 -14.87 12.17 -31.71
N LYS A 167 -14.12 11.09 -32.04
CA LYS A 167 -13.24 10.98 -33.23
C LYS A 167 -12.17 12.09 -33.31
N LEU A 168 -11.72 12.58 -32.17
CA LEU A 168 -10.71 13.64 -32.06
C LEU A 168 -9.31 13.05 -31.81
N LYS A 169 -8.27 13.75 -32.30
CA LYS A 169 -6.86 13.37 -32.11
C LYS A 169 -6.28 13.94 -30.81
N GLY A 170 -5.28 13.26 -30.25
CA GLY A 170 -4.55 13.70 -29.06
C GLY A 170 -5.17 13.28 -27.71
N PHE A 171 -4.61 13.83 -26.62
CA PHE A 171 -4.99 13.47 -25.24
C PHE A 171 -6.06 14.39 -24.62
N GLY A 172 -6.40 15.52 -25.26
CA GLY A 172 -7.43 16.44 -24.76
C GLY A 172 -7.03 17.23 -23.52
N TRP A 173 -5.73 17.41 -23.23
CA TRP A 173 -5.24 18.19 -22.07
C TRP A 173 -5.69 19.65 -22.10
N LYS A 174 -5.55 20.32 -23.25
CA LYS A 174 -5.94 21.73 -23.44
C LYS A 174 -7.45 21.92 -23.63
N ARG A 175 -8.20 20.86 -23.89
CA ARG A 175 -9.62 20.94 -24.29
C ARG A 175 -10.59 20.87 -23.12
N TRP A 176 -10.18 20.18 -22.05
CA TRP A 176 -11.03 19.95 -20.89
C TRP A 176 -10.34 20.50 -19.65
N SER A 177 -10.93 21.52 -19.04
CA SER A 177 -10.42 22.08 -17.79
C SER A 177 -10.62 21.10 -16.63
N ARG A 178 -10.01 21.39 -15.48
CA ARG A 178 -10.29 20.65 -14.25
C ARG A 178 -11.74 20.78 -13.82
N GLU A 179 -12.33 21.96 -13.99
CA GLU A 179 -13.73 22.23 -13.70
C GLU A 179 -14.67 21.36 -14.55
N GLU A 180 -14.37 21.18 -15.83
CA GLU A 180 -15.15 20.28 -16.68
C GLU A 180 -15.07 18.83 -16.17
N ILE A 181 -13.86 18.35 -15.85
CA ILE A 181 -13.64 16.96 -15.47
C ILE A 181 -14.21 16.63 -14.09
N TYR A 182 -13.98 17.51 -13.12
CA TYR A 182 -14.34 17.26 -11.73
C TYR A 182 -15.72 17.82 -11.38
N GLY A 183 -16.09 18.97 -11.94
CA GLY A 183 -17.40 19.59 -11.74
C GLY A 183 -18.45 18.95 -12.64
N LYS A 184 -18.32 19.09 -13.97
CA LYS A 184 -19.38 18.66 -14.90
C LYS A 184 -19.45 17.14 -15.06
N TRP A 185 -18.32 16.47 -15.27
CA TRP A 185 -18.33 15.01 -15.43
C TRP A 185 -18.37 14.27 -14.08
N GLY A 186 -18.02 14.94 -12.99
CA GLY A 186 -18.04 14.36 -11.65
C GLY A 186 -16.95 13.29 -11.44
N LEU A 187 -15.78 13.42 -12.07
CA LEU A 187 -14.68 12.48 -11.84
C LEU A 187 -14.21 12.52 -10.38
N PHE A 188 -13.80 11.38 -9.84
CA PHE A 188 -13.33 11.28 -8.46
C PHE A 188 -12.08 12.15 -8.19
N ASN A 189 -12.10 12.95 -7.13
CA ASN A 189 -11.00 13.84 -6.73
C ASN A 189 -10.60 13.74 -5.23
N ASP A 190 -11.26 12.89 -4.44
CA ASP A 190 -11.01 12.82 -3.01
C ASP A 190 -9.87 11.85 -2.65
N TYR A 191 -8.62 12.30 -2.77
CA TYR A 191 -7.43 11.49 -2.49
C TYR A 191 -6.85 11.73 -1.10
N ARG A 192 -7.71 11.94 -0.09
CA ARG A 192 -7.27 12.20 1.28
C ARG A 192 -6.48 11.03 1.87
N ILE A 193 -5.48 11.37 2.67
CA ILE A 193 -4.71 10.42 3.46
C ILE A 193 -5.13 10.51 4.91
N ARG A 194 -5.34 9.35 5.52
CA ARG A 194 -5.54 9.18 6.95
C ARG A 194 -4.19 8.89 7.60
N TYR A 195 -3.78 9.77 8.49
CA TYR A 195 -2.63 9.53 9.36
C TYR A 195 -3.10 8.74 10.57
N VAL A 196 -2.86 7.42 10.56
CA VAL A 196 -3.10 6.58 11.73
C VAL A 196 -1.85 6.69 12.61
N TYR A 197 -1.92 7.56 13.63
CA TYR A 197 -0.95 7.58 14.71
C TYR A 197 -1.20 6.37 15.64
N SER A 198 -0.14 5.72 16.11
CA SER A 198 -0.28 4.70 17.15
C SER A 198 -0.78 5.36 18.42
N LYS A 199 -1.81 4.81 19.06
CA LYS A 199 -2.30 5.24 20.38
C LYS A 199 -1.25 5.15 21.50
N ALA A 200 -0.09 4.55 21.26
CA ALA A 200 1.02 4.55 22.20
C ALA A 200 1.88 5.80 21.98
N ASN A 201 1.80 6.76 22.90
CA ASN A 201 2.87 7.72 23.11
C ASN A 201 4.13 6.93 23.50
N PRO A 202 5.27 7.12 22.84
CA PRO A 202 6.54 6.72 23.44
C PRO A 202 6.67 7.55 24.71
N SER A 203 6.59 6.89 25.86
CA SER A 203 6.93 7.49 27.15
C SER A 203 8.30 8.16 27.01
N ARG A 204 8.36 9.46 27.36
CA ARG A 204 9.60 10.22 27.46
C ARG A 204 10.60 9.53 28.37
#